data_AF-U2L0R1-F1
#
_entry.id   AF-U2L0R1-F1
#
_cell.length_a   1.000
_cell.length_b   1.000
_cell.length_c   1.000
_cell.angle_alpha   90.00
_cell.angle_beta   90.00
_cell.angle_gamma   90.00
#
_symmetry.space_group_name_H-M   'P 1'
#
loop_
_entity.id
_entity.type
_entity.pdbx_description
1 polymer ?
#
loop_
_entity_poly.entity_id
_entity_poly.type
_entity_poly.pdbx_seq_one_letter_code
_entity_poly.pdbx_strand_id
1 'polypeptide(L)'
;MRISWKKTFIVTSDVLIAIYLLLAFTAFNKPDEAARLCTKVNINIQDEATNGFIDAREIKARLEKEQLYPLEKPMKYVNLRKMEEALKASPFVKTAECYKTEDGEVNISLTQRMPVVRIKAANGDDYYLDDNDCIMPNSHYTSDLIIATGNINKWFASNYISPLSKTLMDNELWRNQIEQINVLPDLGVELIPRVGNHIVYLGQMPFYKNKEKRKAAVVDFVNRKMNRLEKFYKYGLSQAGWNRYSYINLEFDNQIICKRRDKRRDDNESLGEALAASDVIGNVEAEPKKEEKPESSSAESPTKAKEEPKKVAEKKLEKPSTSSPKAKEEPKKKAEKKSEKSSTSSSKDKEEPKKTTTKKSENHTDKKTDKAEVKKQKPKDKSSKDAPKSKDKKKQK
;
A
#
# COMPACT_ATOMS: atom_id res chain seq x y z
N MET A 1 66.22 -34.88 -42.17
CA MET A 1 64.96 -34.12 -42.07
C MET A 1 65.10 -32.82 -42.87
N ARG A 2 64.30 -32.61 -43.92
CA ARG A 2 64.27 -31.31 -44.64
C ARG A 2 63.28 -30.39 -43.91
N ILE A 3 63.80 -29.49 -43.09
CA ILE A 3 62.98 -28.48 -42.40
C ILE A 3 62.42 -27.52 -43.46
N SER A 4 61.09 -27.49 -43.57
CA SER A 4 60.40 -26.60 -44.50
C SER A 4 60.28 -25.21 -43.87
N TRP A 5 61.32 -24.39 -44.05
CA TRP A 5 61.48 -23.05 -43.47
C TRP A 5 60.23 -22.16 -43.54
N LYS A 6 59.46 -22.25 -44.64
CA LYS A 6 58.20 -21.51 -44.80
C LYS A 6 57.12 -21.94 -43.79
N LYS A 7 57.02 -23.24 -43.50
CA LYS A 7 56.03 -23.77 -42.54
C LYS A 7 56.45 -23.47 -41.10
N THR A 8 57.74 -23.59 -40.79
CA THR A 8 58.25 -23.22 -39.46
C THR A 8 58.04 -21.74 -39.16
N PHE A 9 58.25 -20.85 -40.13
CA PHE A 9 58.04 -19.40 -39.93
C PHE A 9 56.58 -19.04 -39.64
N ILE A 10 55.63 -19.67 -40.37
CA ILE A 10 54.19 -19.46 -40.13
C ILE A 10 53.80 -19.96 -38.74
N VAL A 11 54.24 -21.16 -38.34
CA VAL A 11 53.94 -21.72 -37.01
C VAL A 11 54.54 -20.86 -35.90
N THR A 12 55.76 -20.35 -36.05
CA THR A 12 56.36 -19.45 -35.05
C THR A 12 55.65 -18.10 -34.97
N SER A 13 55.19 -17.56 -36.09
CA SER A 13 54.42 -16.32 -36.14
C SER A 13 53.07 -16.48 -35.44
N ASP A 14 52.35 -17.57 -35.70
CA ASP A 14 51.05 -17.84 -35.07
C ASP A 14 51.21 -18.05 -33.55
N VAL A 15 52.28 -18.71 -33.11
CA VAL A 15 52.58 -18.87 -31.68
C VAL A 15 52.89 -17.51 -31.03
N LEU A 16 53.66 -16.63 -31.69
CA LEU A 16 53.93 -15.29 -31.17
C LEU A 16 52.67 -14.43 -31.09
N ILE A 17 51.79 -14.49 -32.09
CA ILE A 17 50.50 -13.79 -32.10
C ILE A 17 49.61 -14.34 -30.98
N ALA A 18 49.56 -15.65 -30.78
CA ALA A 18 48.77 -16.27 -29.72
C ALA A 18 49.26 -15.84 -28.32
N ILE A 19 50.58 -15.78 -28.11
CA ILE A 19 51.18 -15.29 -26.86
C ILE A 19 50.86 -13.80 -26.65
N TYR A 20 50.98 -12.98 -27.70
CA TYR A 20 50.64 -11.56 -27.63
C TYR A 20 49.16 -11.35 -27.30
N LEU A 21 48.25 -12.09 -27.94
CA LEU A 21 46.82 -12.01 -27.66
C LEU A 21 46.48 -12.45 -26.23
N LEU A 22 47.15 -13.49 -25.71
CA LEU A 22 47.01 -13.92 -24.31
C LEU A 22 47.48 -12.82 -23.34
N LEU A 23 48.61 -12.16 -23.62
CA LEU A 23 49.12 -11.06 -22.80
C LEU A 23 48.24 -9.81 -22.89
N ALA A 24 47.79 -9.45 -24.09
CA ALA A 24 46.88 -8.33 -24.29
C ALA A 24 45.55 -8.58 -23.56
N PHE A 25 44.97 -9.78 -23.69
CA PHE A 25 43.71 -10.12 -23.01
C PHE A 25 43.86 -10.12 -21.48
N THR A 26 45.02 -10.48 -20.94
CA THR A 26 45.26 -10.44 -19.48
C THR A 26 45.61 -9.05 -18.94
N ALA A 27 46.20 -8.18 -19.77
CA ALA A 27 46.53 -6.81 -19.41
C ALA A 27 45.34 -5.85 -19.52
N PHE A 28 44.53 -5.96 -20.58
CA PHE A 28 43.37 -5.10 -20.79
C PHE A 28 42.15 -5.48 -19.94
N ASN A 29 42.12 -6.69 -19.37
CA ASN A 29 40.95 -7.24 -18.66
C ASN A 29 41.10 -7.23 -17.14
N LYS A 30 42.05 -6.46 -16.60
CA LYS A 30 42.11 -6.15 -15.16
C LYS A 30 41.55 -4.75 -14.95
N PRO A 31 40.23 -4.59 -14.72
CA PRO A 31 39.74 -3.33 -14.20
C PRO A 31 40.44 -3.11 -12.85
N ASP A 32 41.21 -2.03 -12.75
CA ASP A 32 41.82 -1.63 -11.49
C ASP A 32 40.73 -1.04 -10.57
N GLU A 33 39.82 -1.90 -10.10
CA GLU A 33 38.80 -1.53 -9.11
C GLU A 33 39.43 -1.06 -7.79
N ALA A 34 40.69 -1.39 -7.54
CA ALA A 34 41.39 -1.05 -6.31
C ALA A 34 41.85 0.42 -6.29
N ALA A 35 42.22 0.99 -7.44
CA ALA A 35 42.65 2.39 -7.54
C ALA A 35 41.51 3.38 -7.89
N ARG A 36 40.37 2.91 -8.40
CA ARG A 36 39.26 3.80 -8.80
C ARG A 36 38.54 4.38 -7.60
N LEU A 37 38.40 5.71 -7.57
CA LEU A 37 37.59 6.44 -6.61
C LEU A 37 36.15 6.56 -7.10
N CYS A 38 35.22 6.69 -6.16
CA CYS A 38 33.85 7.08 -6.48
C CYS A 38 33.80 8.55 -6.89
N THR A 39 33.51 8.81 -8.16
CA THR A 39 33.45 10.16 -8.74
C THR A 39 32.08 10.80 -8.61
N LYS A 40 31.03 9.96 -8.57
CA LYS A 40 29.64 10.42 -8.57
C LYS A 40 28.73 9.46 -7.81
N VAL A 41 27.72 10.03 -7.15
CA VAL A 41 26.63 9.28 -6.52
C VAL A 41 25.32 9.70 -7.17
N ASN A 42 24.67 8.80 -7.90
CA ASN A 42 23.34 9.03 -8.45
C ASN A 42 22.31 8.44 -7.49
N ILE A 43 21.36 9.27 -7.05
CA ILE A 43 20.25 8.84 -6.19
C ILE A 43 18.99 8.94 -7.05
N ASN A 44 18.34 7.80 -7.28
CA ASN A 44 17.09 7.70 -8.01
C ASN A 44 16.00 7.24 -7.04
N ILE A 45 15.04 8.12 -6.74
CA ILE A 45 13.89 7.82 -5.91
C ILE A 45 12.71 7.58 -6.85
N GLN A 46 12.25 6.33 -6.95
CA GLN A 46 11.06 6.02 -7.72
C GLN A 46 9.85 6.72 -7.08
N ASP A 47 8.99 7.28 -7.92
CA ASP A 47 7.78 8.03 -7.51
C ASP A 47 8.04 9.36 -6.78
N GLU A 48 9.20 10.00 -7.00
CA GLU A 48 9.54 11.33 -6.43
C GLU A 48 8.47 12.40 -6.71
N ALA A 49 7.81 12.32 -7.88
CA ALA A 49 6.78 13.27 -8.30
C ALA A 49 5.46 13.16 -7.52
N THR A 50 5.22 12.07 -6.79
CA THR A 50 3.89 11.76 -6.24
C THR A 50 3.88 11.70 -4.70
N ASN A 51 5.03 11.58 -4.02
CA ASN A 51 5.03 10.97 -2.67
C ASN A 51 6.12 11.42 -1.68
N GLY A 52 6.41 12.72 -1.55
CA GLY A 52 7.50 13.35 -0.78
C GLY A 52 7.68 13.02 0.72
N PHE A 53 7.94 11.75 1.08
CA PHE A 53 8.41 11.33 2.40
C PHE A 53 9.93 11.32 2.52
N ILE A 54 10.65 11.16 1.40
CA ILE A 54 12.11 11.06 1.33
C ILE A 54 12.59 11.93 0.18
N ASP A 55 13.69 12.66 0.38
CA ASP A 55 14.42 13.35 -0.68
C ASP A 55 15.88 12.87 -0.78
N ALA A 56 16.56 13.24 -1.87
CA ALA A 56 17.97 12.87 -2.06
C ALA A 56 18.89 13.44 -0.96
N ARG A 57 18.48 14.54 -0.30
CA ARG A 57 19.26 15.19 0.77
C ARG A 57 19.22 14.35 2.05
N GLU A 58 18.07 13.83 2.43
CA GLU A 58 17.88 12.94 3.57
C GLU A 58 18.66 11.65 3.39
N ILE A 59 18.61 11.07 2.18
CA ILE A 59 19.37 9.86 1.82
C ILE A 59 20.87 10.10 1.98
N LYS A 60 21.38 11.22 1.44
CA LYS A 60 22.78 11.62 1.61
C LYS A 60 23.14 11.80 3.09
N ALA A 61 22.38 12.61 3.83
CA ALA A 61 22.63 12.89 5.24
C ALA A 61 22.65 11.62 6.10
N ARG A 62 21.77 10.66 5.79
CA ARG A 62 21.71 9.37 6.48
C ARG A 62 22.96 8.52 6.22
N LEU A 63 23.39 8.42 4.96
CA LEU A 63 24.61 7.69 4.61
C LEU A 63 25.86 8.36 5.19
N GLU A 64 25.89 9.69 5.26
CA GLU A 64 26.98 10.44 5.89
C GLU A 64 27.04 10.18 7.40
N LYS A 65 25.88 10.18 8.08
CA LYS A 65 25.77 9.88 9.51
C LYS A 65 26.32 8.50 9.88
N GLU A 66 26.06 7.51 9.03
CA GLU A 66 26.57 6.14 9.20
C GLU A 66 27.99 5.95 8.62
N GLN A 67 28.63 7.02 8.13
CA GLN A 67 29.94 6.98 7.47
C GLN A 67 30.02 6.09 6.22
N LEU A 68 28.86 5.84 5.58
CA LEU A 68 28.69 4.98 4.40
C LEU A 68 28.58 5.75 3.08
N TYR A 69 28.52 7.08 3.10
CA TYR A 69 28.46 7.86 1.86
C TYR A 69 29.71 7.62 1.00
N PRO A 70 29.59 7.22 -0.28
CA PRO A 70 30.69 6.63 -1.04
C PRO A 70 31.56 7.63 -1.79
N LEU A 71 31.13 8.88 -1.95
CA LEU A 71 31.85 9.90 -2.73
C LEU A 71 33.31 10.04 -2.27
N GLU A 72 34.23 10.12 -3.22
CA GLU A 72 35.70 10.19 -3.01
C GLU A 72 36.33 8.98 -2.30
N LYS A 73 35.57 7.92 -2.01
CA LYS A 73 36.12 6.68 -1.44
C LYS A 73 36.60 5.73 -2.54
N PRO A 74 37.67 4.94 -2.30
CA PRO A 74 38.06 3.88 -3.22
C PRO A 74 36.92 2.87 -3.38
N MET A 75 36.60 2.51 -4.62
CA MET A 75 35.47 1.65 -4.97
C MET A 75 35.53 0.30 -4.27
N LYS A 76 36.75 -0.24 -4.04
CA LYS A 76 36.98 -1.46 -3.24
C LYS A 76 36.42 -1.40 -1.82
N TYR A 77 36.42 -0.22 -1.18
CA TYR A 77 35.95 -0.04 0.20
C TYR A 77 34.48 0.40 0.31
N VAL A 78 33.84 0.73 -0.81
CA VAL A 78 32.41 1.04 -0.84
C VAL A 78 31.60 -0.23 -0.60
N ASN A 79 30.95 -0.33 0.55
CA ASN A 79 30.13 -1.48 0.93
C ASN A 79 28.66 -1.23 0.62
N LEU A 80 28.22 -1.71 -0.55
CA LEU A 80 26.84 -1.55 -1.03
C LEU A 80 25.80 -2.16 -0.10
N ARG A 81 26.08 -3.35 0.44
CA ARG A 81 25.16 -4.04 1.34
C ARG A 81 24.89 -3.24 2.62
N LYS A 82 25.94 -2.69 3.23
CA LYS A 82 25.78 -1.82 4.41
C LYS A 82 25.01 -0.56 4.08
N MET A 83 25.24 0.03 2.89
CA MET A 83 24.46 1.19 2.43
C MET A 83 22.97 0.83 2.31
N GLU A 84 22.64 -0.28 1.65
CA GLU A 84 21.25 -0.73 1.53
C GLU A 84 20.59 -1.00 2.88
N GLU A 85 21.30 -1.67 3.80
CA GLU A 85 20.81 -1.96 5.16
C GLU A 85 20.56 -0.66 5.94
N ALA A 86 21.47 0.31 5.86
CA ALA A 86 21.32 1.63 6.50
C ALA A 86 20.15 2.45 5.93
N LEU A 87 19.92 2.37 4.61
CA LEU A 87 18.79 3.03 3.96
C LEU A 87 17.46 2.34 4.31
N LYS A 88 17.40 1.00 4.26
CA LYS A 88 16.23 0.19 4.62
C LYS A 88 15.85 0.28 6.10
N ALA A 89 16.76 0.74 6.98
CA ALA A 89 16.43 1.06 8.36
C ALA A 89 15.49 2.28 8.49
N SER A 90 15.29 3.05 7.41
CA SER A 90 14.26 4.10 7.38
C SER A 90 12.86 3.50 7.42
N PRO A 91 11.96 4.02 8.27
CA PRO A 91 10.55 3.65 8.23
C PRO A 91 9.83 4.17 6.97
N PHE A 92 10.49 5.00 6.16
CA PHE A 92 9.95 5.52 4.91
C PHE A 92 10.46 4.76 3.67
N VAL A 93 11.52 3.94 3.80
CA VAL A 93 12.10 3.20 2.66
C VAL A 93 11.47 1.81 2.57
N LYS A 94 10.99 1.45 1.38
CA LYS A 94 10.45 0.12 1.07
C LYS A 94 11.54 -0.78 0.52
N THR A 95 12.21 -0.34 -0.54
CA THR A 95 13.39 -1.02 -1.10
C THR A 95 14.53 -0.03 -1.33
N ALA A 96 15.75 -0.55 -1.22
CA ALA A 96 16.98 0.15 -1.55
C ALA A 96 17.90 -0.83 -2.26
N GLU A 97 18.38 -0.45 -3.43
CA GLU A 97 19.31 -1.22 -4.26
C GLU A 97 20.48 -0.31 -4.60
N CYS A 98 21.68 -0.75 -4.27
CA CYS A 98 22.90 0.00 -4.52
C CYS A 98 23.80 -0.80 -5.45
N TYR A 99 24.31 -0.17 -6.50
CA TYR A 99 25.26 -0.81 -7.42
C TYR A 99 26.35 0.15 -7.88
N LYS A 100 27.46 -0.43 -8.31
CA LYS A 100 28.64 0.28 -8.85
C LYS A 100 28.63 0.20 -10.36
N THR A 101 29.12 1.24 -11.02
CA THR A 101 29.43 1.20 -12.45
C THR A 101 30.93 1.05 -12.67
N GLU A 102 31.30 0.61 -13.87
CA GLU A 102 32.71 0.57 -14.27
C GLU A 102 33.34 1.97 -14.31
N ASP A 103 32.54 3.01 -14.56
CA ASP A 103 32.96 4.42 -14.62
C ASP A 103 33.27 5.05 -13.25
N GLY A 104 33.14 4.29 -12.15
CA GLY A 104 33.40 4.82 -10.81
C GLY A 104 32.20 5.54 -10.20
N GLU A 105 30.98 5.29 -10.68
CA GLU A 105 29.76 5.84 -10.09
C GLU A 105 29.10 4.83 -9.15
N VAL A 106 28.45 5.35 -8.11
CA VAL A 106 27.56 4.56 -7.24
C VAL A 106 26.13 5.02 -7.48
N ASN A 107 25.29 4.09 -7.90
CA ASN A 107 23.87 4.32 -8.13
C ASN A 107 23.06 3.75 -6.97
N ILE A 108 22.12 4.54 -6.47
CA ILE A 108 21.23 4.20 -5.38
C ILE A 108 19.80 4.32 -5.92
N SER A 109 19.12 3.19 -6.10
CA SER A 109 17.73 3.12 -6.50
C SER A 109 16.86 2.82 -5.27
N LEU A 110 15.88 3.68 -5.01
CA LEU A 110 15.03 3.62 -3.81
C LEU A 110 13.56 3.62 -4.19
N THR A 111 12.76 2.84 -3.46
CA THR A 111 11.31 2.99 -3.43
C THR A 111 10.86 3.36 -2.02
N GLN A 112 9.83 4.18 -1.93
CA GLN A 112 9.28 4.66 -0.66
C GLN A 112 8.04 3.87 -0.25
N ARG A 113 7.80 3.82 1.07
CA ARG A 113 6.58 3.23 1.63
C ARG A 113 5.41 4.18 1.43
N MET A 114 4.26 3.61 1.10
CA MET A 114 3.04 4.35 0.84
C MET A 114 2.14 4.27 2.06
N PRO A 115 1.88 5.38 2.76
CA PRO A 115 0.90 5.38 3.84
C PRO A 115 -0.50 5.12 3.30
N VAL A 116 -1.30 4.39 4.06
CA VAL A 116 -2.71 4.09 3.77
C VAL A 116 -3.64 4.89 4.66
N VAL A 117 -3.27 5.11 5.91
CA VAL A 117 -4.09 5.81 6.91
C VAL A 117 -3.18 6.51 7.92
N ARG A 118 -3.58 7.69 8.36
CA ARG A 118 -2.96 8.38 9.50
C ARG A 118 -3.74 8.07 10.77
N ILE A 119 -3.06 7.61 11.81
CA ILE A 119 -3.63 7.43 13.14
C ILE A 119 -3.40 8.71 13.95
N LYS A 120 -4.47 9.27 14.51
CA LYS A 120 -4.46 10.33 15.53
C LYS A 120 -5.30 9.86 16.71
N ALA A 121 -4.72 8.97 17.51
CA ALA A 121 -5.43 8.29 18.57
C ALA A 121 -5.66 9.20 19.79
N ALA A 122 -6.68 8.89 20.58
CA ALA A 122 -7.05 9.64 21.78
C ALA A 122 -5.97 9.63 22.88
N ASN A 123 -5.05 8.66 22.83
CA ASN A 123 -3.89 8.58 23.73
C ASN A 123 -2.73 9.53 23.33
N GLY A 124 -2.87 10.30 22.25
CA GLY A 124 -1.85 11.21 21.75
C GLY A 124 -0.92 10.62 20.69
N ASP A 125 -1.08 9.34 20.32
CA ASP A 125 -0.29 8.76 19.23
C ASP A 125 -0.64 9.39 17.88
N ASP A 126 0.39 9.82 17.13
CA ASP A 126 0.29 10.39 15.78
C ASP A 126 1.32 9.75 14.85
N TYR A 127 0.85 8.89 13.94
CA TYR A 127 1.70 8.13 13.02
C TYR A 127 0.91 7.66 11.80
N TYR A 128 1.61 7.21 10.75
CA TYR A 128 0.99 6.58 9.59
C TYR A 128 1.11 5.05 9.65
N LEU A 129 0.18 4.35 9.01
CA LEU A 129 0.32 2.92 8.68
C LEU A 129 0.48 2.75 7.18
N ASP A 130 1.39 1.86 6.77
CA ASP A 130 1.66 1.58 5.36
C ASP A 130 0.87 0.39 4.78
N ASP A 131 1.12 0.11 3.51
CA ASP A 131 0.59 -1.04 2.76
C ASP A 131 0.94 -2.41 3.37
N ASN A 132 1.93 -2.47 4.25
CA ASN A 132 2.40 -3.66 4.97
C ASN A 132 2.00 -3.68 6.46
N ASP A 133 1.06 -2.81 6.88
CA ASP A 133 0.58 -2.66 8.27
C ASP A 133 1.67 -2.19 9.26
N CYS A 134 2.78 -1.66 8.74
CA CYS A 134 3.90 -1.15 9.51
C CYS A 134 3.69 0.32 9.89
N ILE A 135 4.20 0.71 11.05
CA ILE A 135 4.13 2.08 11.55
C ILE A 135 5.22 2.91 10.87
N MET A 136 4.81 4.02 10.27
CA MET A 136 5.70 5.09 9.81
C MET A 136 5.50 6.29 10.73
N PRO A 137 6.58 6.89 11.27
CA PRO A 137 6.46 8.06 12.14
C PRO A 137 5.90 9.24 11.35
N ASN A 138 5.38 10.22 12.08
CA ASN A 138 4.95 11.48 11.46
C ASN A 138 6.13 12.14 10.73
N SER A 139 5.84 12.76 9.59
CA SER A 139 6.79 13.49 8.77
C SER A 139 6.19 14.86 8.42
N HIS A 140 6.99 15.73 7.80
CA HIS A 140 6.50 17.01 7.28
C HIS A 140 5.64 16.86 6.01
N TYR A 141 5.38 15.63 5.56
CA TYR A 141 4.61 15.37 4.34
C TYR A 141 3.10 15.48 4.57
N THR A 142 2.43 16.06 3.58
CA THR A 142 0.97 16.16 3.50
C THR A 142 0.45 15.21 2.44
N SER A 143 -0.39 14.26 2.85
CA SER A 143 -1.05 13.30 1.94
C SER A 143 -2.56 13.44 2.02
N ASP A 144 -3.25 13.25 0.89
CA ASP A 144 -4.70 13.05 0.85
C ASP A 144 -5.05 11.62 1.28
N LEU A 145 -5.08 11.39 2.59
CA LEU A 145 -5.39 10.09 3.21
C LEU A 145 -6.49 10.22 4.24
N ILE A 146 -7.19 9.10 4.46
CA ILE A 146 -8.13 8.96 5.56
C ILE A 146 -7.37 9.11 6.89
N ILE A 147 -7.98 9.86 7.82
CA ILE A 147 -7.47 9.98 9.20
C ILE A 147 -8.32 9.10 10.11
N ALA A 148 -7.68 8.25 10.91
CA ALA A 148 -8.33 7.45 11.93
C ALA A 148 -8.11 8.07 13.32
N THR A 149 -9.20 8.35 14.04
CA THR A 149 -9.21 9.00 15.36
C THR A 149 -9.87 8.12 16.41
N GLY A 150 -9.78 8.54 17.68
CA GLY A 150 -10.52 7.92 18.78
C GLY A 150 -9.74 6.83 19.50
N ASN A 151 -10.44 5.82 20.03
CA ASN A 151 -9.86 4.78 20.89
C ASN A 151 -9.08 3.72 20.10
N ILE A 152 -7.90 4.09 19.60
CA ILE A 152 -7.06 3.24 18.75
C ILE A 152 -5.74 2.97 19.47
N ASN A 153 -5.46 1.70 19.75
CA ASN A 153 -4.11 1.26 20.11
C ASN A 153 -3.39 0.67 18.89
N LYS A 154 -2.06 0.51 18.97
CA LYS A 154 -1.24 0.00 17.85
C LYS A 154 -1.69 -1.37 17.32
N TRP A 155 -2.16 -2.25 18.20
CA TRP A 155 -2.64 -3.57 17.80
C TRP A 155 -3.93 -3.46 16.99
N PHE A 156 -4.90 -2.66 17.44
CA PHE A 156 -6.15 -2.44 16.73
C PHE A 156 -5.89 -1.70 15.40
N ALA A 157 -4.96 -0.75 15.40
CA ALA A 157 -4.55 -0.02 14.21
C ALA A 157 -4.08 -0.97 13.09
N SER A 158 -3.06 -1.80 13.35
CA SER A 158 -2.51 -2.70 12.34
C SER A 158 -3.44 -3.85 11.96
N ASN A 159 -4.29 -4.32 12.89
CA ASN A 159 -5.11 -5.53 12.64
C ASN A 159 -6.54 -5.26 12.17
N TYR A 160 -7.05 -4.04 12.35
CA TYR A 160 -8.43 -3.69 12.02
C TYR A 160 -8.53 -2.41 11.20
N ILE A 161 -7.92 -1.32 11.66
CA ILE A 161 -8.00 -0.03 10.94
C ILE A 161 -7.26 -0.08 9.61
N SER A 162 -6.11 -0.74 9.55
CA SER A 162 -5.38 -0.95 8.29
C SER A 162 -6.23 -1.69 7.24
N PRO A 163 -6.77 -2.91 7.49
CA PRO A 163 -7.59 -3.58 6.49
C PRO A 163 -8.90 -2.84 6.17
N LEU A 164 -9.53 -2.17 7.14
CA LEU A 164 -10.67 -1.28 6.90
C LEU A 164 -10.30 -0.17 5.90
N SER A 165 -9.21 0.54 6.18
CA SER A 165 -8.77 1.68 5.37
C SER A 165 -8.36 1.25 3.97
N LYS A 166 -7.65 0.12 3.82
CA LYS A 166 -7.31 -0.47 2.52
C LYS A 166 -8.58 -0.75 1.70
N THR A 167 -9.56 -1.40 2.32
CA THR A 167 -10.85 -1.72 1.67
C THR A 167 -11.59 -0.47 1.19
N LEU A 168 -11.55 0.63 1.96
CA LEU A 168 -12.14 1.90 1.55
C LEU A 168 -11.34 2.57 0.41
N MET A 169 -10.01 2.56 0.50
CA MET A 169 -9.11 3.17 -0.49
C MET A 169 -9.09 2.44 -1.83
N ASP A 170 -9.34 1.12 -1.84
CA ASP A 170 -9.44 0.29 -3.04
C ASP A 170 -10.69 0.60 -3.88
N ASN A 171 -11.70 1.24 -3.30
CA ASN A 171 -12.93 1.63 -3.98
C ASN A 171 -12.95 3.13 -4.31
N GLU A 172 -13.15 3.48 -5.58
CA GLU A 172 -13.11 4.88 -6.05
C GLU A 172 -14.17 5.77 -5.41
N LEU A 173 -15.38 5.26 -5.12
CA LEU A 173 -16.40 6.03 -4.43
C LEU A 173 -15.94 6.32 -3.00
N TRP A 174 -15.52 5.30 -2.26
CA TRP A 174 -15.25 5.42 -0.83
C TRP A 174 -13.95 6.16 -0.52
N ARG A 175 -12.91 6.00 -1.35
CA ARG A 175 -11.66 6.77 -1.21
C ARG A 175 -11.87 8.27 -1.33
N ASN A 176 -12.84 8.69 -2.14
CA ASN A 176 -13.14 10.11 -2.39
C ASN A 176 -14.19 10.65 -1.40
N GLN A 177 -15.07 9.76 -0.93
CA GLN A 177 -16.20 10.10 -0.08
C GLN A 177 -15.89 10.05 1.42
N ILE A 178 -14.95 9.24 1.90
CA ILE A 178 -14.65 9.10 3.34
C ILE A 178 -13.40 9.91 3.70
N GLU A 179 -13.52 10.79 4.69
CA GLU A 179 -12.39 11.62 5.16
C GLU A 179 -11.81 11.12 6.47
N GLN A 180 -12.66 10.66 7.38
CA GLN A 180 -12.24 10.23 8.71
C GLN A 180 -12.93 8.95 9.15
N ILE A 181 -12.17 8.12 9.85
CA ILE A 181 -12.66 6.97 10.62
C ILE A 181 -12.55 7.37 12.09
N ASN A 182 -13.64 7.31 12.85
CA ASN A 182 -13.61 7.52 14.29
C ASN A 182 -13.92 6.20 15.02
N VAL A 183 -13.06 5.84 15.98
CA VAL A 183 -13.23 4.63 16.78
C VAL A 183 -13.73 5.00 18.16
N LEU A 184 -14.93 4.53 18.48
CA LEU A 184 -15.58 4.77 19.77
C LEU A 184 -14.91 3.95 20.90
N PRO A 185 -15.15 4.31 22.18
CA PRO A 185 -14.58 3.58 23.32
C PRO A 185 -14.90 2.08 23.34
N ASP A 186 -16.08 1.70 22.83
CA ASP A 186 -16.55 0.32 22.67
C ASP A 186 -16.03 -0.38 21.41
N LEU A 187 -15.07 0.24 20.69
CA LEU A 187 -14.53 -0.23 19.41
C LEU A 187 -15.53 -0.24 18.24
N GLY A 188 -16.68 0.43 18.41
CA GLY A 188 -17.57 0.76 17.30
C GLY A 188 -16.89 1.72 16.32
N VAL A 189 -17.18 1.56 15.02
CA VAL A 189 -16.58 2.37 13.96
C VAL A 189 -17.59 3.35 13.38
N GLU A 190 -17.23 4.62 13.41
CA GLU A 190 -17.91 5.70 12.70
C GLU A 190 -17.07 6.14 11.49
N LEU A 191 -17.74 6.47 10.40
CA LEU A 191 -17.16 7.08 9.22
C LEU A 191 -17.74 8.49 9.04
N ILE A 192 -16.87 9.44 8.77
CA ILE A 192 -17.22 10.82 8.47
C ILE A 192 -17.01 11.02 6.97
N PRO A 193 -18.10 11.25 6.21
CA PRO A 193 -18.01 11.50 4.78
C PRO A 193 -17.69 12.97 4.46
N ARG A 194 -17.07 13.18 3.28
CA ARG A 194 -16.81 14.48 2.66
C ARG A 194 -18.09 15.23 2.28
N VAL A 195 -19.07 14.51 1.75
CA VAL A 195 -20.35 15.08 1.31
C VAL A 195 -21.47 14.65 2.24
N GLY A 196 -22.31 15.62 2.61
CA GLY A 196 -23.35 15.47 3.61
C GLY A 196 -22.87 15.94 4.98
N ASN A 197 -23.78 15.92 5.95
CA ASN A 197 -23.46 16.25 7.34
C ASN A 197 -24.10 15.20 8.25
N HIS A 198 -23.71 13.96 7.99
CA HIS A 198 -24.16 12.78 8.72
C HIS A 198 -22.96 11.93 9.09
N ILE A 199 -23.04 11.29 10.25
CA ILE A 199 -22.06 10.28 10.66
C ILE A 199 -22.62 8.92 10.24
N VAL A 200 -21.78 8.07 9.67
CA VAL A 200 -22.15 6.68 9.33
C VAL A 200 -21.55 5.75 10.36
N TYR A 201 -22.38 5.01 11.09
CA TYR A 201 -21.93 4.03 12.07
C TYR A 201 -21.99 2.63 11.49
N LEU A 202 -20.85 1.95 11.43
CA LEU A 202 -20.75 0.58 10.92
C LEU A 202 -21.06 -0.47 11.99
N GLY A 203 -20.86 -0.14 13.26
CA GLY A 203 -20.85 -1.10 14.37
C GLY A 203 -19.45 -1.61 14.72
N GLN A 204 -19.40 -2.64 15.56
CA GLN A 204 -18.16 -3.33 15.92
C GLN A 204 -17.71 -4.28 14.81
N MET A 205 -16.40 -4.29 14.53
CA MET A 205 -15.82 -5.21 13.54
C MET A 205 -15.73 -6.65 14.08
N PRO A 206 -15.85 -7.66 13.20
CA PRO A 206 -15.83 -9.06 13.61
C PRO A 206 -14.49 -9.46 14.22
N PHE A 207 -14.53 -10.18 15.35
CA PHE A 207 -13.33 -10.63 16.06
C PHE A 207 -12.92 -12.05 15.70
N TYR A 208 -11.66 -12.22 15.29
CA TYR A 208 -11.04 -13.54 15.10
C TYR A 208 -9.61 -13.55 15.64
N LYS A 209 -9.25 -14.62 16.35
CA LYS A 209 -7.88 -14.80 16.88
C LYS A 209 -6.85 -14.88 15.74
N ASN A 210 -7.14 -15.65 14.69
CA ASN A 210 -6.25 -15.83 13.54
C ASN A 210 -6.22 -14.55 12.67
N LYS A 211 -5.01 -14.07 12.33
CA LYS A 211 -4.80 -12.81 11.59
C LYS A 211 -5.46 -12.83 10.20
N GLU A 212 -5.26 -13.89 9.43
CA GLU A 212 -5.80 -13.99 8.07
C GLU A 212 -7.32 -14.08 8.07
N LYS A 213 -7.90 -14.90 8.95
CA LYS A 213 -9.37 -14.98 9.11
C LYS A 213 -9.96 -13.64 9.54
N ARG A 214 -9.30 -12.93 10.45
CA ARG A 214 -9.71 -11.60 10.89
C ARG A 214 -9.70 -10.60 9.74
N LYS A 215 -8.59 -10.54 8.99
CA LYS A 215 -8.46 -9.66 7.84
C LYS A 215 -9.57 -9.92 6.82
N ALA A 216 -9.78 -11.19 6.44
CA ALA A 216 -10.84 -11.57 5.52
C ALA A 216 -12.24 -11.17 6.03
N ALA A 217 -12.53 -11.41 7.31
CA ALA A 217 -13.81 -11.05 7.90
C ALA A 217 -14.04 -9.54 7.99
N VAL A 218 -12.99 -8.76 8.29
CA VAL A 218 -13.07 -7.29 8.27
C VAL A 218 -13.35 -6.79 6.86
N VAL A 219 -12.65 -7.30 5.85
CA VAL A 219 -12.88 -6.93 4.44
C VAL A 219 -14.32 -7.25 4.01
N ASP A 220 -14.81 -8.45 4.29
CA ASP A 220 -16.19 -8.85 3.99
C ASP A 220 -17.22 -7.95 4.71
N PHE A 221 -17.02 -7.72 6.01
CA PHE A 221 -17.87 -6.83 6.81
C PHE A 221 -17.96 -5.44 6.18
N VAL A 222 -16.82 -4.83 5.87
CA VAL A 222 -16.76 -3.49 5.28
C VAL A 222 -17.46 -3.47 3.93
N ASN A 223 -17.15 -4.40 3.04
CA ASN A 223 -17.78 -4.46 1.71
C ASN A 223 -19.31 -4.58 1.80
N ARG A 224 -19.83 -5.42 2.69
CA ARG A 224 -21.28 -5.56 2.89
C ARG A 224 -21.93 -4.28 3.42
N LYS A 225 -21.33 -3.64 4.43
CA LYS A 225 -21.86 -2.38 4.99
C LYS A 225 -21.81 -1.25 3.95
N MET A 226 -20.69 -1.11 3.26
CA MET A 226 -20.50 -0.05 2.27
C MET A 226 -21.39 -0.25 1.04
N ASN A 227 -21.58 -1.48 0.54
CA ASN A 227 -22.54 -1.73 -0.55
C ASN A 227 -23.97 -1.30 -0.18
N ARG A 228 -24.36 -1.53 1.08
CA ARG A 228 -25.68 -1.12 1.57
C ARG A 228 -25.79 0.39 1.71
N LEU A 229 -24.75 1.04 2.21
CA LEU A 229 -24.67 2.51 2.26
C LEU A 229 -24.77 3.12 0.87
N GLU A 230 -24.10 2.53 -0.13
CA GLU A 230 -24.20 2.98 -1.52
C GLU A 230 -25.63 2.95 -2.03
N LYS A 231 -26.33 1.83 -1.79
CA LYS A 231 -27.75 1.69 -2.14
C LYS A 231 -28.60 2.73 -1.40
N PHE A 232 -28.34 2.95 -0.13
CA PHE A 232 -29.05 3.97 0.64
C PHE A 232 -28.79 5.38 0.12
N TYR A 233 -27.58 5.70 -0.33
CA TYR A 233 -27.30 6.99 -0.96
C TYR A 233 -28.03 7.15 -2.29
N LYS A 234 -28.02 6.10 -3.13
CA LYS A 234 -28.64 6.13 -4.46
C LYS A 234 -30.17 6.19 -4.40
N TYR A 235 -30.79 5.43 -3.50
CA TYR A 235 -32.25 5.25 -3.48
C TYR A 235 -32.94 5.89 -2.26
N GLY A 236 -32.24 5.96 -1.13
CA GLY A 236 -32.76 6.54 0.11
C GLY A 236 -32.60 8.06 0.16
N LEU A 237 -31.34 8.53 0.17
CA LEU A 237 -31.02 9.96 0.28
C LEU A 237 -31.40 10.76 -0.96
N SER A 238 -31.50 10.14 -2.14
CA SER A 238 -31.99 10.83 -3.34
C SER A 238 -33.45 11.26 -3.21
N GLN A 239 -34.25 10.55 -2.40
CA GLN A 239 -35.65 10.89 -2.12
C GLN A 239 -35.76 11.75 -0.86
N ALA A 240 -35.08 11.38 0.23
CA ALA A 240 -35.19 12.06 1.51
C ALA A 240 -34.40 13.39 1.59
N GLY A 241 -33.35 13.53 0.77
CA GLY A 241 -32.38 14.61 0.81
C GLY A 241 -31.17 14.33 1.70
N TRP A 242 -30.00 14.77 1.25
CA TRP A 242 -28.69 14.55 1.88
C TRP A 242 -28.55 15.11 3.31
N ASN A 243 -29.40 16.05 3.70
CA ASN A 243 -29.32 16.76 4.97
C ASN A 243 -30.43 16.38 5.97
N ARG A 244 -31.21 15.35 5.64
CA ARG A 244 -32.33 14.89 6.47
C ARG A 244 -31.88 14.23 7.78
N TYR A 245 -30.81 13.46 7.71
CA TYR A 245 -30.33 12.63 8.81
C TYR A 245 -28.98 13.14 9.33
N SER A 246 -28.78 13.05 10.65
CA SER A 246 -27.50 13.37 11.31
C SER A 246 -26.66 12.12 11.58
N TYR A 247 -27.28 10.95 11.65
CA TYR A 247 -26.62 9.69 11.99
C TYR A 247 -27.28 8.56 11.20
N ILE A 248 -26.47 7.73 10.55
CA ILE A 248 -26.90 6.58 9.75
C ILE A 248 -26.25 5.35 10.37
N ASN A 249 -27.03 4.50 11.03
CA ASN A 249 -26.56 3.26 11.64
C ASN A 249 -26.76 2.08 10.68
N LEU A 250 -25.65 1.43 10.30
CA LEU A 250 -25.56 0.27 9.43
C LEU A 250 -25.24 -1.05 10.18
N GLU A 251 -25.17 -1.02 11.50
CA GLU A 251 -24.75 -2.14 12.36
C GLU A 251 -25.54 -3.43 12.10
N PHE A 252 -26.85 -3.33 11.87
CA PHE A 252 -27.73 -4.48 11.60
C PHE A 252 -27.72 -4.84 10.14
N ASP A 253 -27.75 -6.12 9.77
CA ASP A 253 -27.61 -6.50 8.35
C ASP A 253 -28.84 -6.30 7.48
N ASN A 254 -30.04 -6.25 8.09
CA ASN A 254 -31.31 -6.19 7.37
C ASN A 254 -32.00 -4.82 7.42
N GLN A 255 -31.40 -3.83 8.09
CA GLN A 255 -32.00 -2.51 8.24
C GLN A 255 -30.96 -1.41 8.33
N ILE A 256 -31.38 -0.19 8.04
CA ILE A 256 -30.61 1.03 8.25
C ILE A 256 -31.43 1.91 9.18
N ILE A 257 -30.86 2.29 10.33
CA ILE A 257 -31.55 3.13 11.31
C ILE A 257 -30.98 4.53 11.22
N CYS A 258 -31.82 5.52 10.89
CA CYS A 258 -31.38 6.90 10.77
C CYS A 258 -31.91 7.76 11.90
N LYS A 259 -31.06 8.66 12.41
CA LYS A 259 -31.47 9.73 13.32
C LYS A 259 -31.75 10.99 12.51
N ARG A 260 -33.01 11.47 12.54
CA ARG A 260 -33.39 12.74 11.91
C ARG A 260 -32.71 13.92 12.59
N ARG A 261 -32.33 14.92 11.79
CA ARG A 261 -31.69 16.15 12.28
C ARG A 261 -32.69 17.07 12.98
N ASP A 262 -33.91 17.13 12.45
CA ASP A 262 -34.95 18.01 12.94
C ASP A 262 -35.45 17.49 14.29
N LYS A 263 -35.30 18.30 15.35
CA LYS A 263 -35.87 18.03 16.68
C LYS A 263 -37.39 18.22 16.74
N ARG A 264 -38.09 18.40 15.61
CA ARG A 264 -39.55 18.47 15.60
C ARG A 264 -40.10 17.07 15.90
N ARG A 265 -40.16 16.75 17.18
CA ARG A 265 -41.17 15.88 17.72
C ARG A 265 -42.09 16.80 18.51
N ASP A 266 -43.30 16.98 18.01
CA ASP A 266 -44.40 17.24 18.91
C ASP A 266 -44.45 16.02 19.84
N ASP A 267 -44.31 16.28 21.12
CA ASP A 267 -44.10 15.37 22.25
C ASP A 267 -45.29 14.42 22.53
N ASN A 268 -46.21 14.30 21.58
CA ASN A 268 -47.46 13.54 21.69
C ASN A 268 -47.53 12.31 20.76
N GLU A 269 -46.48 12.00 20.00
CA GLU A 269 -46.46 10.82 19.12
C GLU A 269 -45.84 9.62 19.83
N SER A 270 -46.57 8.50 19.93
CA SER A 270 -46.11 7.29 20.61
C SER A 270 -44.88 6.70 19.89
N LEU A 271 -43.98 6.03 20.63
CA LEU A 271 -42.79 5.37 20.06
C LEU A 271 -43.16 4.38 18.93
N GLY A 272 -44.36 3.81 18.99
CA GLY A 272 -44.91 2.92 17.96
C GLY A 272 -45.30 3.64 16.67
N GLU A 273 -45.92 4.81 16.75
CA GLU A 273 -46.25 5.63 15.57
C GLU A 273 -45.00 6.24 14.93
N ALA A 274 -44.01 6.65 15.72
CA ALA A 274 -42.75 7.16 15.18
C ALA A 274 -41.92 6.09 14.42
N LEU A 275 -42.09 4.81 14.76
CA LEU A 275 -41.51 3.69 13.99
C LEU A 275 -42.34 3.38 12.74
N ALA A 276 -43.66 3.51 12.81
CA ALA A 276 -44.57 3.32 11.68
C ALA A 276 -44.49 4.44 10.62
N ALA A 277 -44.24 5.68 11.05
CA ALA A 277 -44.03 6.86 10.21
C ALA A 277 -42.56 7.09 9.83
N SER A 278 -41.65 6.17 10.20
CA SER A 278 -40.31 6.20 9.61
C SER A 278 -40.49 6.07 8.10
N ASP A 279 -40.08 7.09 7.35
CA ASP A 279 -40.23 7.16 5.90
C ASP A 279 -39.73 5.83 5.29
N VAL A 280 -40.66 4.90 4.98
CA VAL A 280 -40.32 3.58 4.43
C VAL A 280 -39.93 3.81 2.97
N ILE A 281 -38.70 4.24 2.77
CA ILE A 281 -38.15 4.51 1.45
C ILE A 281 -37.74 3.16 0.87
N GLY A 282 -38.57 2.59 0.00
CA GLY A 282 -38.23 1.39 -0.77
C GLY A 282 -39.25 0.26 -0.81
N ASN A 283 -40.45 0.41 -0.25
CA ASN A 283 -41.52 -0.55 -0.57
C ASN A 283 -41.99 -0.28 -2.01
N VAL A 284 -41.57 -1.14 -2.94
CA VAL A 284 -42.37 -1.41 -4.15
C VAL A 284 -43.62 -2.12 -3.65
N GLU A 285 -44.76 -1.45 -3.70
CA GLU A 285 -46.05 -2.06 -3.43
C GLU A 285 -46.24 -3.26 -4.37
N ALA A 286 -46.21 -4.46 -3.81
CA ALA A 286 -46.77 -5.63 -4.48
C ALA A 286 -48.29 -5.54 -4.30
N GLU A 287 -49.01 -5.29 -5.39
CA GLU A 287 -50.47 -5.31 -5.36
C GLU A 287 -50.99 -6.65 -4.81
N PRO A 288 -51.92 -6.66 -3.85
CA PRO A 288 -52.49 -7.89 -3.33
C PRO A 288 -53.49 -8.46 -4.33
N LYS A 289 -53.26 -9.72 -4.74
CA LYS A 289 -54.29 -10.56 -5.37
C LYS A 289 -55.49 -10.66 -4.42
N LYS A 290 -56.68 -10.28 -4.91
CA LYS A 290 -57.96 -10.57 -4.27
C LYS A 290 -58.17 -12.08 -4.17
N GLU A 291 -58.37 -12.57 -2.95
CA GLU A 291 -59.04 -13.85 -2.68
C GLU A 291 -60.56 -13.59 -2.60
N GLU A 292 -61.34 -14.37 -3.35
CA GLU A 292 -62.77 -14.58 -3.11
C GLU A 292 -63.02 -16.07 -2.83
N LYS A 293 -63.82 -16.33 -1.81
CA LYS A 293 -64.55 -17.58 -1.53
C LYS A 293 -65.76 -17.19 -0.66
N PRO A 294 -66.79 -18.05 -0.47
CA PRO A 294 -67.31 -19.16 -1.29
C PRO A 294 -68.84 -19.04 -1.52
N GLU A 295 -69.46 -19.88 -2.38
CA GLU A 295 -70.75 -20.53 -2.07
C GLU A 295 -71.13 -21.63 -3.09
N SER A 296 -72.05 -22.50 -2.65
CA SER A 296 -72.31 -23.88 -3.09
C SER A 296 -73.67 -24.09 -3.78
N SER A 297 -73.74 -24.98 -4.78
CA SER A 297 -74.75 -26.04 -5.05
C SER A 297 -74.36 -26.68 -6.40
N SER A 298 -74.70 -27.89 -6.84
CA SER A 298 -75.59 -28.99 -6.45
C SER A 298 -75.22 -30.21 -7.32
N ALA A 299 -75.66 -31.39 -6.91
CA ALA A 299 -75.31 -32.72 -7.39
C ALA A 299 -75.67 -33.08 -8.85
N GLU A 300 -74.92 -34.00 -9.46
CA GLU A 300 -75.44 -35.28 -9.98
C GLU A 300 -74.31 -36.28 -10.34
N SER A 301 -74.55 -37.57 -10.07
CA SER A 301 -73.81 -38.77 -10.54
C SER A 301 -74.72 -39.50 -11.56
N PRO A 302 -74.45 -40.70 -12.15
CA PRO A 302 -73.34 -41.65 -11.94
C PRO A 302 -72.81 -42.32 -13.26
N THR A 303 -71.76 -43.16 -13.17
CA THR A 303 -71.66 -44.59 -13.61
C THR A 303 -70.39 -44.78 -14.47
N LYS A 304 -69.68 -45.92 -14.58
CA LYS A 304 -69.61 -47.23 -13.93
C LYS A 304 -68.31 -47.89 -14.44
N ALA A 305 -67.64 -48.66 -13.60
CA ALA A 305 -66.40 -49.38 -13.92
C ALA A 305 -66.64 -50.73 -14.61
N LYS A 306 -65.60 -51.20 -15.33
CA LYS A 306 -64.98 -52.55 -15.26
C LYS A 306 -64.85 -53.29 -16.62
N GLU A 307 -63.62 -53.54 -17.08
CA GLU A 307 -63.13 -54.89 -17.41
C GLU A 307 -61.59 -54.98 -17.59
N GLU A 308 -61.08 -56.17 -17.26
CA GLU A 308 -59.71 -56.68 -17.10
C GLU A 308 -59.30 -57.53 -18.35
N PRO A 309 -58.21 -58.36 -18.41
CA PRO A 309 -56.81 -58.26 -17.90
C PRO A 309 -55.72 -58.84 -18.87
N LYS A 310 -54.47 -58.96 -18.34
CA LYS A 310 -53.30 -59.83 -18.67
C LYS A 310 -52.19 -59.24 -19.57
N LYS A 311 -50.87 -59.39 -19.34
CA LYS A 311 -49.95 -59.99 -18.32
C LYS A 311 -48.50 -59.65 -18.85
N VAL A 312 -47.41 -59.37 -18.10
CA VAL A 312 -46.41 -60.30 -17.48
C VAL A 312 -45.12 -59.50 -17.08
N ALA A 313 -44.61 -59.73 -15.85
CA ALA A 313 -43.22 -59.77 -15.28
C ALA A 313 -42.16 -58.66 -15.57
N GLU A 314 -41.15 -58.31 -14.75
CA GLU A 314 -40.51 -58.75 -13.47
C GLU A 314 -39.51 -57.61 -13.07
N LYS A 315 -39.51 -56.97 -11.89
CA LYS A 315 -38.89 -57.26 -10.55
C LYS A 315 -37.38 -56.92 -10.33
N LYS A 316 -37.15 -55.83 -9.55
CA LYS A 316 -36.20 -55.50 -8.43
C LYS A 316 -34.64 -55.50 -8.52
N LEU A 317 -34.10 -54.38 -7.96
CA LEU A 317 -33.01 -54.17 -6.93
C LEU A 317 -31.56 -54.67 -7.26
N GLU A 318 -30.43 -54.15 -6.75
CA GLU A 318 -30.04 -53.29 -5.61
C GLU A 318 -28.55 -52.79 -5.81
N LYS A 319 -28.07 -51.86 -4.96
CA LYS A 319 -26.70 -51.24 -4.83
C LYS A 319 -25.58 -52.28 -4.45
N PRO A 320 -24.23 -52.01 -4.32
CA PRO A 320 -23.55 -50.79 -3.79
C PRO A 320 -22.08 -50.41 -4.27
N SER A 321 -21.63 -49.22 -3.82
CA SER A 321 -20.30 -48.67 -3.38
C SER A 321 -18.89 -49.01 -3.97
N THR A 322 -18.15 -47.90 -4.26
CA THR A 322 -16.71 -47.52 -3.99
C THR A 322 -15.49 -48.27 -4.55
N SER A 323 -14.59 -47.56 -5.28
CA SER A 323 -13.15 -47.29 -4.98
C SER A 323 -12.31 -46.84 -6.21
N SER A 324 -11.36 -45.92 -6.01
CA SER A 324 -10.40 -45.28 -6.97
C SER A 324 -9.22 -46.21 -7.39
N PRO A 325 -8.09 -45.80 -8.06
CA PRO A 325 -7.65 -44.55 -8.72
C PRO A 325 -6.89 -44.75 -10.09
N LYS A 326 -6.34 -43.69 -10.75
CA LYS A 326 -4.93 -43.55 -11.24
C LYS A 326 -4.68 -42.60 -12.47
N ALA A 327 -3.94 -41.52 -12.19
CA ALA A 327 -2.78 -40.86 -12.85
C ALA A 327 -2.61 -40.60 -14.39
N LYS A 328 -2.11 -39.36 -14.66
CA LYS A 328 -1.06 -38.85 -15.59
C LYS A 328 -1.31 -38.83 -17.12
N GLU A 329 -1.17 -37.66 -17.75
CA GLU A 329 0.03 -37.23 -18.52
C GLU A 329 -0.07 -35.77 -19.07
N GLU A 330 1.06 -35.05 -19.09
CA GLU A 330 1.31 -33.82 -19.89
C GLU A 330 1.51 -34.17 -21.38
N PRO A 331 1.57 -33.18 -22.29
CA PRO A 331 2.89 -32.89 -22.85
C PRO A 331 3.21 -31.40 -23.12
N LYS A 332 4.50 -31.22 -23.43
CA LYS A 332 5.36 -30.02 -23.50
C LYS A 332 5.24 -29.16 -24.77
N LYS A 333 5.60 -27.88 -24.57
CA LYS A 333 6.31 -26.89 -25.43
C LYS A 333 6.69 -27.27 -26.89
N LYS A 334 6.48 -26.32 -27.81
CA LYS A 334 7.53 -25.87 -28.75
C LYS A 334 7.30 -24.42 -29.21
N ALA A 335 8.40 -23.70 -29.31
CA ALA A 335 8.53 -22.32 -29.76
C ALA A 335 8.54 -22.21 -31.28
N GLU A 336 8.13 -21.06 -31.82
CA GLU A 336 8.64 -20.57 -33.10
C GLU A 336 8.65 -19.04 -33.18
N LYS A 337 9.71 -18.55 -33.83
CA LYS A 337 10.14 -17.17 -33.99
C LYS A 337 9.98 -16.84 -35.47
N LYS A 338 9.32 -15.73 -35.83
CA LYS A 338 9.60 -15.08 -37.12
C LYS A 338 9.30 -13.58 -37.09
N SER A 339 10.21 -12.90 -37.76
CA SER A 339 10.46 -11.47 -37.93
C SER A 339 9.73 -10.88 -39.14
N GLU A 340 9.84 -9.54 -39.22
CA GLU A 340 9.66 -8.62 -40.37
C GLU A 340 8.39 -7.75 -40.30
N LYS A 341 8.36 -6.48 -40.74
CA LYS A 341 9.33 -5.37 -40.88
C LYS A 341 8.50 -4.14 -41.31
N SER A 342 8.89 -2.96 -40.84
CA SER A 342 8.69 -1.61 -41.43
C SER A 342 7.29 -1.08 -41.76
N SER A 343 7.00 0.09 -41.19
CA SER A 343 6.81 1.28 -42.02
C SER A 343 7.43 2.51 -41.35
N THR A 344 8.09 3.30 -42.18
CA THR A 344 8.83 4.53 -41.88
C THR A 344 7.96 5.71 -42.28
N SER A 345 7.94 6.78 -41.50
CA SER A 345 7.83 8.14 -42.06
C SER A 345 8.46 9.16 -41.13
N SER A 346 8.98 10.22 -41.74
CA SER A 346 10.07 11.09 -41.32
C SER A 346 9.66 12.56 -41.35
N SER A 347 10.17 13.36 -40.42
CA SER A 347 10.53 14.80 -40.53
C SER A 347 11.16 15.16 -39.17
N LYS A 348 12.44 15.52 -39.00
CA LYS A 348 13.35 16.50 -39.62
C LYS A 348 12.90 17.93 -39.35
N ASP A 349 13.50 18.55 -38.32
CA ASP A 349 14.20 19.82 -38.48
C ASP A 349 15.33 20.02 -37.46
N LYS A 350 16.41 20.62 -37.97
CA LYS A 350 17.63 21.05 -37.30
C LYS A 350 17.50 22.53 -36.94
N GLU A 351 18.01 22.95 -35.80
CA GLU A 351 18.70 24.25 -35.71
C GLU A 351 19.66 24.29 -34.52
N GLU A 352 20.88 24.78 -34.77
CA GLU A 352 21.92 25.15 -33.81
C GLU A 352 22.65 26.38 -34.41
N PRO A 353 23.48 27.14 -33.67
CA PRO A 353 23.11 28.36 -32.94
C PRO A 353 23.74 29.64 -33.54
N LYS A 354 23.30 30.84 -33.09
CA LYS A 354 23.97 32.11 -33.39
C LYS A 354 24.43 32.87 -32.14
N LYS A 355 25.72 33.22 -32.15
CA LYS A 355 26.44 34.22 -31.33
C LYS A 355 25.94 35.65 -31.57
N THR A 356 25.99 36.48 -30.51
CA THR A 356 26.54 37.87 -30.52
C THR A 356 26.90 38.27 -29.07
N THR A 357 28.14 38.18 -28.59
CA THR A 357 29.19 39.25 -28.44
C THR A 357 28.74 40.65 -27.98
N THR A 358 29.23 41.06 -26.80
CA THR A 358 30.03 42.27 -26.42
C THR A 358 29.79 42.57 -24.92
N LYS A 359 30.70 43.06 -24.07
CA LYS A 359 32.08 43.61 -24.12
C LYS A 359 32.56 43.77 -22.65
N LYS A 360 33.89 43.65 -22.41
CA LYS A 360 34.78 44.44 -21.49
C LYS A 360 34.34 44.70 -20.02
N SER A 361 35.17 44.69 -18.98
CA SER A 361 36.60 44.97 -18.80
C SER A 361 37.05 44.40 -17.42
N GLU A 362 38.26 43.86 -17.30
CA GLU A 362 39.44 44.42 -16.60
C GLU A 362 39.65 43.99 -15.13
N ASN A 363 40.78 43.30 -14.95
CA ASN A 363 41.74 43.26 -13.85
C ASN A 363 41.44 44.00 -12.53
N HIS A 364 41.66 43.31 -11.41
CA HIS A 364 42.84 43.62 -10.57
C HIS A 364 43.19 42.46 -9.63
N THR A 365 44.43 42.01 -9.74
CA THR A 365 45.23 41.38 -8.69
C THR A 365 45.50 42.44 -7.61
N ASP A 366 45.35 42.14 -6.32
CA ASP A 366 46.48 42.29 -5.40
C ASP A 366 46.23 41.77 -3.98
N LYS A 367 47.37 41.44 -3.40
CA LYS A 367 47.69 40.64 -2.23
C LYS A 367 47.95 41.57 -1.04
N LYS A 368 47.36 41.34 0.14
CA LYS A 368 48.10 41.51 1.41
C LYS A 368 47.46 40.88 2.64
N THR A 369 48.33 40.16 3.33
CA THR A 369 48.35 39.64 4.70
C THR A 369 48.20 40.70 5.78
N ASP A 370 47.61 40.30 6.92
CA ASP A 370 48.09 40.40 8.33
C ASP A 370 46.98 39.75 9.22
N LYS A 371 47.14 38.68 10.01
CA LYS A 371 48.07 38.24 11.07
C LYS A 371 47.89 38.98 12.42
N ALA A 372 47.13 38.36 13.35
CA ALA A 372 47.31 38.29 14.81
C ALA A 372 46.03 37.64 15.43
N GLU A 373 46.02 36.44 16.01
CA GLU A 373 46.67 35.91 17.24
C GLU A 373 45.74 35.91 18.48
N VAL A 374 45.22 34.70 18.75
CA VAL A 374 45.14 33.96 20.05
C VAL A 374 44.70 34.71 21.33
N LYS A 375 43.65 34.18 21.98
CA LYS A 375 43.72 33.78 23.41
C LYS A 375 42.69 32.71 23.81
N LYS A 376 43.24 31.59 24.31
CA LYS A 376 42.60 30.53 25.09
C LYS A 376 42.06 31.06 26.42
N GLN A 377 41.01 30.42 26.96
CA GLN A 377 40.92 30.03 28.38
C GLN A 377 39.75 29.07 28.68
N LYS A 378 40.10 27.82 29.01
CA LYS A 378 39.58 27.00 30.13
C LYS A 378 40.75 26.94 31.16
N PRO A 379 40.66 26.44 32.42
CA PRO A 379 39.64 25.57 33.03
C PRO A 379 39.31 25.88 34.53
N LYS A 380 38.43 25.08 35.15
CA LYS A 380 38.65 24.50 36.48
C LYS A 380 37.62 23.42 36.85
N ASP A 381 38.14 22.26 37.23
CA ASP A 381 37.48 21.21 38.03
C ASP A 381 37.19 21.69 39.46
N LYS A 382 36.16 21.13 40.09
CA LYS A 382 36.26 20.56 41.45
C LYS A 382 35.09 19.62 41.79
N SER A 383 35.51 18.54 42.44
CA SER A 383 34.83 17.39 43.03
C SER A 383 33.77 17.68 44.12
N SER A 384 32.96 16.65 44.39
CA SER A 384 32.33 16.24 45.66
C SER A 384 30.82 16.50 45.76
N LYS A 385 29.97 15.80 46.51
CA LYS A 385 29.89 14.45 47.12
C LYS A 385 28.54 14.47 47.88
N ASP A 386 27.98 13.30 48.14
CA ASP A 386 27.00 12.99 49.19
C ASP A 386 25.49 13.28 49.01
N ALA A 387 24.75 12.26 49.45
CA ALA A 387 23.31 12.07 49.49
C ALA A 387 22.63 12.86 50.64
N PRO A 388 21.31 12.67 50.82
CA PRO A 388 20.91 11.97 52.05
C PRO A 388 19.80 10.92 51.88
N LYS A 389 19.94 9.85 52.66
CA LYS A 389 18.87 8.93 53.13
C LYS A 389 18.38 9.40 54.49
N SER A 390 17.06 9.39 54.72
CA SER A 390 16.36 8.85 55.92
C SER A 390 14.84 8.99 55.65
N LYS A 391 14.02 7.92 55.67
CA LYS A 391 13.43 7.21 56.84
C LYS A 391 12.76 8.21 57.80
N ASP A 392 11.49 8.10 58.19
CA ASP A 392 10.76 6.88 58.59
C ASP A 392 9.28 7.17 58.91
N LYS A 393 8.52 6.08 59.15
CA LYS A 393 7.21 5.93 59.85
C LYS A 393 5.88 5.88 59.05
N LYS A 394 5.46 4.63 58.77
CA LYS A 394 4.27 3.91 59.36
C LYS A 394 3.36 4.78 60.24
N LYS A 395 2.02 4.72 60.21
CA LYS A 395 1.13 3.53 60.29
C LYS A 395 -0.36 4.00 60.28
N GLN A 396 -1.25 3.14 59.79
CA GLN A 396 -2.67 2.94 60.20
C GLN A 396 -3.69 4.08 60.06
N LYS A 397 -4.69 3.90 59.18
CA LYS A 397 -5.95 3.24 59.53
C LYS A 397 -6.61 2.62 58.29
#